data_AF-A0A067BL00-F1
#
_entry.id   AF-A0A067BL00-F1
#
_cell.length_a   1.000
_cell.length_b   1.000
_cell.length_c   1.000
_cell.angle_alpha   90.00
_cell.angle_beta   90.00
_cell.angle_gamma   90.00
#
_symmetry.space_group_name_H-M   'P 1'
#
loop_
_entity.id
_entity.type
_entity.pdbx_description
1 polymer ?
#
loop_
_entity_poly.entity_id
_entity_poly.type
_entity_poly.pdbx_seq_one_letter_code
_entity_poly.pdbx_strand_id
1 'polypeptide(L)' 'MAFAALDCAGSGRSDGTYVSLGLQESRDILMCICALHTYYSVQLTSLSLWGRCMGANAVLLLCDALRIEH' A
#
# COMPACT_ATOMS: atom_id res chain seq x y z
N MET A 1 -12.84 7.30 12.07
CA MET A 1 -12.03 6.15 11.62
C MET A 1 -12.57 5.73 10.27
N ALA A 2 -11.71 5.64 9.26
CA ALA A 2 -12.08 5.26 7.90
C ALA A 2 -11.29 4.01 7.50
N PHE A 3 -11.83 3.24 6.57
CA PHE A 3 -11.20 2.05 6.03
C PHE A 3 -11.09 2.18 4.51
N ALA A 4 -9.93 1.83 3.96
CA ALA A 4 -9.69 1.79 2.53
C ALA A 4 -9.15 0.40 2.16
N ALA A 5 -9.63 -0.13 1.03
CA ALA A 5 -9.12 -1.35 0.42
C ALA A 5 -8.56 -1.02 -0.96
N LEU A 6 -7.46 -1.69 -1.31
CA LEU A 6 -6.68 -1.50 -2.52
C LEU A 6 -6.60 -2.83 -3.26
N ASP A 7 -6.98 -2.85 -4.54
CA ASP A 7 -6.56 -3.88 -5.48
C ASP A 7 -5.17 -3.48 -6.03
N CYS A 8 -4.13 -4.26 -5.76
CA CYS A 8 -2.79 -4.01 -6.34
C CYS A 8 -2.78 -4.35 -7.85
N ALA A 9 -1.76 -3.90 -8.57
CA ALA A 9 -1.59 -4.23 -9.98
C ALA A 9 -1.60 -5.76 -10.19
N GLY A 10 -2.27 -6.22 -11.25
CA GLY A 10 -2.47 -7.65 -11.54
C GLY A 10 -3.50 -8.34 -10.65
N SER A 11 -4.28 -7.60 -9.85
CA SER A 11 -5.33 -8.12 -8.98
C SER A 11 -6.67 -7.38 -9.15
N GLY A 12 -7.77 -8.10 -8.99
CA GLY A 12 -9.12 -7.51 -8.91
C GLY A 12 -9.48 -6.69 -10.15
N ARG A 13 -9.73 -5.40 -9.97
CA ARG A 13 -10.06 -4.45 -11.05
C ARG A 13 -8.88 -3.57 -11.47
N SER A 14 -7.72 -3.73 -10.86
CA SER A 14 -6.52 -2.97 -11.21
C SER A 14 -5.85 -3.55 -12.45
N ASP A 15 -5.20 -2.68 -13.22
CA ASP A 15 -4.46 -3.05 -14.42
C ASP A 15 -3.24 -3.93 -14.10
N GLY A 16 -2.61 -4.48 -15.14
CA GLY A 16 -1.40 -5.29 -15.03
C GLY A 16 -1.67 -6.78 -15.26
N THR A 17 -0.68 -7.48 -15.80
CA THR A 17 -0.81 -8.91 -16.16
C THR A 17 -0.29 -9.84 -15.07
N TYR A 18 0.63 -9.37 -14.23
CA TYR A 18 1.35 -10.21 -13.26
C TYR A 18 1.48 -9.51 -11.91
N VAL A 19 1.51 -10.31 -10.85
CA VAL A 19 1.88 -9.90 -9.48
C VAL A 19 3.32 -10.30 -9.20
N SER A 20 4.01 -9.54 -8.35
CA SER A 20 5.40 -9.77 -7.95
C SER A 20 5.55 -10.29 -6.52
N LEU A 21 4.44 -10.65 -5.89
CA LEU A 21 4.37 -11.18 -4.51
C LEU A 21 4.95 -10.24 -3.44
N GLY A 22 4.94 -8.93 -3.69
CA GLY A 22 5.23 -7.89 -2.70
C GLY A 22 6.08 -6.73 -3.25
N LEU A 23 6.91 -6.97 -4.26
CA LEU A 23 7.91 -5.98 -4.70
C LEU A 23 7.28 -4.75 -5.37
N GLN A 24 6.53 -4.93 -6.45
CA GLN A 24 5.76 -3.86 -7.10
C GLN A 24 4.55 -3.46 -6.24
N GLU A 25 3.93 -4.42 -5.54
CA GLU A 25 2.78 -4.13 -4.69
C GLU A 25 3.14 -3.17 -3.54
N SER A 26 4.39 -3.18 -3.05
CA SER A 26 4.87 -2.17 -2.08
C SER A 26 4.78 -0.73 -2.61
N ARG A 27 4.98 -0.56 -3.93
CA ARG A 27 4.89 0.73 -4.62
C ARG A 27 3.44 1.13 -4.84
N ASP A 28 2.56 0.18 -5.14
CA ASP A 28 1.11 0.43 -5.24
C ASP A 28 0.56 0.96 -3.90
N ILE A 29 0.99 0.37 -2.78
CA ILE A 29 0.66 0.84 -1.43
C ILE A 29 1.17 2.27 -1.22
N LEU A 30 2.43 2.56 -1.55
CA LEU A 30 3.00 3.91 -1.42
C LEU A 30 2.20 4.94 -2.24
N MET A 31 1.87 4.60 -3.48
CA MET A 31 1.07 5.48 -4.35
C MET A 31 -0.32 5.73 -3.78
N CYS A 32 -0.96 4.71 -3.20
CA CYS A 32 -2.24 4.85 -2.52
C CYS A 32 -2.13 5.80 -1.31
N ILE A 33 -1.09 5.66 -0.47
CA ILE A 33 -0.85 6.56 0.67
C ILE A 33 -0.63 8.00 0.20
N CYS A 34 0.20 8.21 -0.84
CA CYS A 34 0.43 9.54 -1.43
C CYS A 34 -0.85 10.17 -1.96
N ALA A 35 -1.71 9.39 -2.62
CA ALA A 35 -3.01 9.85 -3.08
C ALA A 35 -3.90 10.23 -1.89
N LEU A 36 -4.04 9.36 -0.89
CA LEU A 36 -4.82 9.64 0.32
C LEU A 36 -4.34 10.90 1.05
N HIS A 37 -3.02 11.07 1.19
CA HIS A 37 -2.43 12.28 1.76
C HIS A 37 -2.74 13.52 0.91
N THR A 38 -2.72 13.40 -0.42
CA THR A 38 -3.05 14.52 -1.31
C THR A 38 -4.53 14.93 -1.20
N TYR A 39 -5.44 13.96 -1.16
CA TYR A 39 -6.89 14.24 -1.12
C TYR A 39 -7.41 14.64 0.26
N TYR A 40 -6.85 14.07 1.33
CA TYR A 40 -7.33 14.27 2.70
C TYR A 40 -6.40 15.16 3.55
N SER A 41 -5.14 15.35 3.15
CA SER A 41 -4.12 16.23 3.75
C SER A 41 -4.25 16.34 5.27
N VAL A 42 -4.84 17.44 5.76
CA VAL A 42 -4.95 17.77 7.19
C VAL A 42 -5.79 16.77 8.00
N GLN A 43 -6.69 16.03 7.36
CA GLN A 43 -7.54 15.04 8.02
C GLN A 43 -6.84 13.69 8.26
N LEU A 44 -5.75 13.42 7.52
CA LEU A 44 -5.02 12.16 7.60
C LEU A 44 -3.85 12.28 8.58
N THR A 45 -4.13 12.14 9.87
CA THR A 45 -3.13 12.29 10.94
C THR A 45 -2.37 11.01 11.27
N SER A 46 -2.97 9.85 11.01
CA SER A 46 -2.38 8.55 11.24
C SER A 46 -2.94 7.54 10.22
N LEU A 47 -2.11 6.57 9.87
CA LEU A 47 -2.46 5.51 8.94
C LEU A 47 -1.85 4.20 9.44
N SER A 48 -2.65 3.14 9.42
CA SER A 48 -2.20 1.78 9.74
C SER A 48 -2.34 0.93 8.50
N LEU A 49 -1.30 0.16 8.20
CA LEU A 49 -1.30 -0.80 7.10
C LEU A 49 -1.57 -2.19 7.64
N TRP A 50 -2.34 -2.97 6.90
CA TRP A 50 -2.61 -4.36 7.21
C TRP A 50 -2.59 -5.20 5.95
N GLY A 51 -1.99 -6.38 6.04
CA GLY A 51 -1.92 -7.33 4.93
C GLY A 51 -1.63 -8.74 5.43
N ARG A 52 -1.92 -9.74 4.58
CA ARG A 52 -1.54 -11.14 4.78
C ARG A 52 -0.81 -11.67 3.56
N CYS A 53 0.10 -12.63 3.74
CA CYS A 53 0.88 -13.24 2.66
C CYS A 53 1.57 -12.15 1.80
N MET A 54 1.27 -12.06 0.51
CA MET A 54 1.75 -11.02 -0.39
C MET A 54 1.57 -9.61 0.19
N GLY A 55 0.41 -9.30 0.77
CA GLY A 55 0.15 -7.98 1.34
C GLY A 55 1.01 -7.66 2.56
N ALA A 56 1.29 -8.66 3.41
CA ALA A 56 2.20 -8.48 4.54
C ALA A 56 3.63 -8.22 4.05
N ASN A 57 4.08 -9.00 3.04
CA ASN A 57 5.39 -8.81 2.43
C ASN A 57 5.53 -7.43 1.77
N ALA A 58 4.51 -6.97 1.06
CA ALA A 58 4.48 -5.64 0.45
C ALA A 58 4.62 -4.51 1.48
N VAL A 59 3.96 -4.64 2.64
CA VAL A 59 4.08 -3.67 3.74
C VAL A 59 5.49 -3.67 4.33
N LEU A 60 6.06 -4.85 4.59
CA LEU A 60 7.43 -4.96 5.11
C LEU A 60 8.46 -4.35 4.14
N LEU A 61 8.34 -4.67 2.84
CA LEU A 61 9.21 -4.10 1.80
C LEU A 61 9.06 -2.57 1.68
N LEU A 62 7.83 -2.06 1.81
CA LEU A 62 7.61 -0.62 1.83
C LEU A 62 8.29 0.03 3.03
N CYS A 63 8.10 -0.54 4.22
CA CYS A 63 8.67 0.02 5.42
C CYS A 63 10.22 -0.05 5.41
N ASP A 64 10.82 -1.14 4.90
CA ASP A 64 12.26 -1.22 4.66
C ASP A 64 12.75 -0.14 3.69
N ALA A 65 12.05 0.04 2.55
CA ALA A 65 12.38 1.07 1.57
C ALA A 65 12.30 2.50 2.15
N LEU A 66 11.38 2.74 3.08
CA LEU A 66 11.21 4.01 3.78
C LEU A 66 12.04 4.14 5.07
N ARG A 67 12.78 3.08 5.45
CA ARG A 67 13.52 2.99 6.73
C ARG A 67 12.65 3.26 7.96
N ILE A 68 11.42 2.76 7.92
CA ILE A 68 10.48 2.85 9.04
C ILE A 68 10.68 1.59 9.89
N GLU A 69 11.02 1.76 11.18
CA GLU A 69 11.08 0.66 12.12
C GLU A 69 9.66 0.09 12.35
N HIS A 70 9.50 -1.23 12.28
CA HIS A 70 8.21 -1.93 12.40
C HIS A 70 7.95 -2.39 13.83
#